data_AF-A0A933KJ93-F1
#
_entry.id   AF-A0A933KJ93-F1
#
_cell.length_a   1.000
_cell.length_b   1.000
_cell.length_c   1.000
_cell.angle_alpha   90.00
_cell.angle_beta   90.00
_cell.angle_gamma   90.00
#
_symmetry.space_group_name_H-M   'P 1'
#
loop_
_entity.id
_entity.type
_entity.pdbx_description
1 polymer ?
#
loop_
_entity_poly.entity_id
_entity_poly.type
_entity_poly.pdbx_seq_one_letter_code
_entity_poly.pdbx_strand_id
1 'polypeptide(L)'
;MEKRTLLAIGLSILIIVGFQYFFPHPAKPPAPVKPEQTADKTVSPSAKTAGVKIQDAEILQKYQEEQKGKTARQVKISTDLYQVTIKTAGAVITGWQLNNYRDKDKNPVQLVSKESEEKGFYPLSLVFDDDGLTQRANQVVYETS
;
A
#
# COMPACT_ATOMS: atom_id res chain seq x y z
N MET A 1 21.49 51.66 22.32
CA MET A 1 20.43 50.63 22.26
C MET A 1 20.90 49.37 21.50
N GLU A 2 22.20 49.11 21.43
CA GLU A 2 22.73 48.14 20.45
C GLU A 2 22.93 46.70 20.96
N LYS A 3 23.06 46.48 22.28
CA LYS A 3 23.34 45.13 22.84
C LYS A 3 22.17 44.15 22.65
N ARG A 4 20.94 44.65 22.75
CA ARG A 4 19.72 43.84 22.54
C ARG A 4 19.53 43.47 21.07
N THR A 5 19.91 44.38 20.17
CA THR A 5 19.86 44.15 18.72
C THR A 5 20.90 43.11 18.29
N LEU A 6 22.14 43.21 18.81
CA LEU A 6 23.17 42.21 18.56
C LEU A 6 22.80 40.82 19.09
N LEU A 7 22.16 40.76 20.27
CA LEU A 7 21.65 39.51 20.84
C LEU A 7 20.56 38.90 19.95
N ALA A 8 19.62 39.70 19.44
CA ALA A 8 18.54 39.23 18.57
C ALA A 8 19.06 38.68 17.23
N ILE A 9 20.07 39.34 16.64
CA ILE A 9 20.72 38.88 15.41
C ILE A 9 21.43 37.54 15.64
N GLY A 10 22.19 37.43 16.73
CA GLY A 10 22.86 36.17 17.09
C GLY A 10 21.86 35.03 17.32
N LEU A 11 20.76 35.32 18.03
CA LEU A 11 19.72 34.33 18.31
C LEU A 11 18.98 33.90 17.03
N SER A 12 18.71 34.82 16.10
CA SER A 12 18.08 34.51 14.82
C SER A 12 18.92 33.56 13.97
N ILE A 13 20.23 33.80 13.87
CA ILE A 13 21.15 32.92 13.13
C ILE A 13 21.18 31.53 13.78
N LEU A 14 21.24 31.48 15.12
CA LEU A 14 21.30 30.23 15.87
C LEU A 14 20.05 29.37 15.67
N ILE A 15 18.87 30.01 15.60
CA ILE A 15 17.60 29.32 15.31
C ILE A 15 17.59 28.76 13.89
N ILE A 16 18.04 29.52 12.87
CA ILE A 16 18.06 29.06 11.47
C ILE A 16 19.02 27.88 11.30
N VAL A 17 20.22 27.98 11.87
CA VAL A 17 21.23 26.90 11.81
C VAL A 17 20.75 25.67 12.56
N GLY A 18 20.19 25.85 13.76
CA GLY A 18 19.59 24.76 14.52
C GLY A 18 18.46 24.07 13.74
N PHE A 19 17.56 24.84 13.15
CA PHE A 19 16.45 24.28 12.37
C PHE A 19 16.94 23.50 11.14
N GLN A 20 17.91 24.01 10.37
CA GLN A 20 18.49 23.26 9.24
C GLN A 20 19.28 22.01 9.68
N TYR A 21 19.90 22.04 10.86
CA TYR A 21 20.63 20.90 11.40
C TYR A 21 19.69 19.78 11.89
N PHE A 22 18.61 20.13 12.59
CA PHE A 22 17.65 19.16 13.11
C PHE A 22 16.61 18.72 12.06
N PHE A 23 16.35 19.53 11.03
CA PHE A 23 15.41 19.24 9.95
C PHE A 23 16.10 19.40 8.59
N PRO A 24 16.89 18.41 8.12
CA PRO A 24 17.43 18.43 6.77
C PRO A 24 16.28 18.45 5.76
N HIS A 25 16.21 19.53 4.96
CA HIS A 25 15.23 19.61 3.87
C HIS A 25 15.42 18.43 2.92
N PRO A 26 14.33 17.74 2.52
CA PRO A 26 14.41 16.68 1.53
C PRO A 26 14.99 17.24 0.23
N ALA A 27 15.95 16.53 -0.37
CA ALA A 27 16.51 16.88 -1.66
C ALA A 27 15.38 17.05 -2.68
N LYS A 28 15.40 18.16 -3.42
CA LYS A 28 14.49 18.34 -4.57
C LYS A 28 14.67 17.15 -5.51
N PRO A 29 13.58 16.45 -5.90
CA PRO A 29 13.66 15.45 -6.95
C PRO A 29 14.28 16.06 -8.21
N PRO A 30 15.17 15.34 -8.92
CA PRO A 30 15.66 15.78 -10.21
C PRO A 30 14.47 16.02 -11.16
N ALA A 31 14.52 17.13 -11.89
CA ALA A 31 13.51 17.47 -12.88
C ALA A 31 13.41 16.34 -13.93
N PRO A 32 12.20 15.97 -14.39
CA PRO A 32 12.06 14.98 -15.45
C PRO A 32 12.71 15.49 -16.73
N VAL A 33 13.65 14.72 -17.27
CA VAL A 33 14.14 14.88 -18.64
C VAL A 33 12.99 14.60 -19.60
N LYS A 34 12.62 15.62 -20.37
CA LYS A 34 11.61 15.57 -21.43
C LYS A 34 12.18 14.78 -22.61
N PRO A 35 11.56 13.67 -23.05
CA PRO A 35 11.95 13.01 -24.29
C PRO A 35 11.63 13.93 -25.48
N GLU A 36 12.60 14.02 -26.37
CA GLU A 36 12.54 14.75 -27.63
C GLU A 36 11.45 14.16 -28.52
N GLN A 37 10.58 15.04 -29.00
CA GLN A 37 9.43 14.72 -29.84
C GLN A 37 9.93 14.42 -31.26
N THR A 38 9.99 13.13 -31.61
CA THR A 38 9.99 12.74 -33.03
C THR A 38 8.54 12.56 -33.46
N ALA A 39 8.05 13.50 -34.26
CA ALA A 39 6.80 13.36 -34.98
C ALA A 39 7.01 12.41 -36.16
N ASP A 40 6.26 11.30 -36.22
CA ASP A 40 5.42 10.91 -37.37
C ASP A 40 5.01 9.42 -37.30
N LYS A 41 3.75 9.16 -36.96
CA LYS A 41 2.73 8.62 -37.88
C LYS A 41 1.54 8.11 -37.09
N THR A 42 0.42 8.79 -37.32
CA THR A 42 -0.93 8.29 -37.09
C THR A 42 -1.10 6.91 -37.73
N VAL A 43 -1.33 5.90 -36.90
CA VAL A 43 -2.17 4.76 -37.27
C VAL A 43 -3.24 4.62 -36.19
N SER A 44 -4.47 4.87 -36.64
CA SER A 44 -5.75 4.63 -35.97
C SER A 44 -5.79 3.26 -35.26
N PRO A 45 -6.49 3.13 -34.12
CA PRO A 45 -6.53 1.91 -33.34
C PRO A 45 -7.23 0.80 -34.12
N SER A 46 -6.44 -0.10 -34.70
CA SER A 46 -6.94 -1.43 -35.03
C SER A 46 -7.09 -2.16 -33.70
N ALA A 47 -8.34 -2.17 -33.19
CA ALA A 47 -8.78 -3.13 -32.19
C ALA A 47 -8.55 -4.54 -32.76
N LYS A 48 -7.34 -5.08 -32.56
CA LYS A 48 -7.08 -6.49 -32.76
C LYS A 48 -7.53 -7.22 -31.51
N THR A 49 -8.85 -7.39 -31.42
CA THR A 49 -9.46 -8.51 -30.70
C THR A 49 -8.99 -9.78 -31.40
N ALA A 50 -7.77 -10.22 -31.11
CA ALA A 50 -7.36 -11.60 -31.23
C ALA A 50 -7.56 -12.18 -29.83
N GLY A 51 -8.72 -12.74 -29.54
CA GLY A 51 -8.98 -14.10 -29.96
C GLY A 51 -8.51 -15.11 -28.89
N VAL A 52 -8.75 -14.82 -27.62
CA VAL A 52 -8.92 -15.83 -26.56
C VAL A 52 -10.18 -15.40 -25.82
N LYS A 53 -11.33 -16.02 -26.11
CA LYS A 53 -12.57 -15.74 -25.37
C LYS A 53 -13.43 -16.98 -25.13
N ILE A 54 -12.99 -18.17 -25.51
CA ILE A 54 -13.81 -19.38 -25.35
C ILE A 54 -13.29 -20.32 -24.23
N GLN A 55 -12.03 -20.21 -23.80
CA GLN A 55 -11.53 -20.97 -22.64
C GLN A 55 -11.75 -20.27 -21.29
N ASP A 56 -11.88 -18.94 -21.27
CA ASP A 56 -12.04 -18.19 -20.02
C ASP A 56 -13.46 -18.23 -19.44
N ALA A 57 -14.48 -18.43 -20.28
CA ALA A 57 -15.88 -18.39 -19.84
C ALA A 57 -16.25 -19.61 -18.96
N GLU A 58 -15.81 -20.81 -19.34
CA GLU A 58 -16.08 -22.03 -18.57
C GLU A 58 -15.30 -22.07 -17.25
N ILE A 59 -14.04 -21.60 -17.25
CA ILE A 59 -13.23 -21.48 -16.02
C ILE A 59 -13.83 -20.41 -15.10
N LEU A 60 -14.26 -19.28 -15.66
CA LEU A 60 -14.90 -18.21 -14.89
C LEU A 60 -16.22 -18.67 -14.27
N GLN A 61 -17.02 -19.44 -14.99
CA GLN A 61 -18.29 -19.97 -14.50
C GLN A 61 -18.07 -21.02 -13.39
N LYS A 62 -17.14 -21.96 -13.56
CA LYS A 62 -16.75 -22.91 -12.51
C LYS A 62 -16.25 -22.19 -11.26
N TYR A 63 -15.41 -21.16 -11.42
CA TYR A 63 -14.94 -20.34 -10.31
C TYR A 63 -16.09 -19.60 -9.59
N GLN A 64 -17.04 -19.02 -10.32
CA GLN A 64 -18.20 -18.35 -9.72
C GLN A 64 -19.10 -19.32 -8.95
N GLU A 65 -19.28 -20.54 -9.46
CA GLU A 65 -19.98 -21.62 -8.78
C GLU A 65 -19.25 -22.06 -7.51
N GLU A 66 -17.91 -22.16 -7.54
CA GLU A 66 -17.09 -22.54 -6.38
C GLU A 66 -17.05 -21.46 -5.29
N GLN A 67 -17.21 -20.19 -5.65
CA GLN A 67 -17.32 -19.09 -4.71
C GLN A 67 -18.75 -18.89 -4.18
N LYS A 68 -19.74 -19.56 -4.80
CA LYS A 68 -21.14 -19.40 -4.44
C LYS A 68 -21.39 -19.95 -3.03
N GLY A 69 -21.89 -19.09 -2.14
CA GLY A 69 -22.16 -19.45 -0.75
C GLY A 69 -20.96 -19.31 0.20
N LYS A 70 -19.75 -19.02 -0.32
CA LYS A 70 -18.61 -18.66 0.55
C LYS A 70 -18.81 -17.26 1.10
N THR A 71 -18.73 -17.13 2.41
CA THR A 71 -18.88 -15.85 3.10
C THR A 71 -17.53 -15.41 3.66
N ALA A 72 -17.15 -14.16 3.38
CA ALA A 72 -15.95 -13.57 3.95
C ALA A 72 -16.02 -13.57 5.48
N ARG A 73 -14.98 -14.08 6.14
CA ARG A 73 -14.86 -14.13 7.60
C ARG A 73 -13.47 -13.70 8.04
N GLN A 74 -13.32 -13.45 9.33
CA GLN A 74 -12.03 -13.20 9.95
C GLN A 74 -11.58 -14.44 10.73
N VAL A 75 -10.31 -14.79 10.57
CA VAL A 75 -9.63 -15.86 11.32
C VAL A 75 -8.62 -15.20 12.23
N LYS A 76 -8.73 -15.43 13.54
CA LYS A 76 -7.78 -14.93 14.54
C LYS A 76 -6.87 -16.06 14.99
N ILE A 77 -5.57 -15.86 14.85
CA ILE A 77 -4.52 -16.77 15.30
C ILE A 77 -3.85 -16.10 16.50
N SER A 78 -3.99 -16.70 17.67
CA SER A 78 -3.39 -16.20 18.91
C SER A 78 -2.31 -17.16 19.39
N THR A 79 -1.14 -16.61 19.68
CA THR A 79 0.00 -17.32 20.27
C THR A 79 0.50 -16.53 21.47
N ASP A 80 1.49 -17.07 22.19
CA ASP A 80 2.13 -16.35 23.29
C ASP A 80 2.87 -15.10 22.82
N LEU A 81 3.42 -15.12 21.59
CA LEU A 81 4.25 -14.03 21.05
C LEU A 81 3.46 -12.98 20.27
N TYR A 82 2.38 -13.38 19.58
CA TYR A 82 1.63 -12.49 18.70
C TYR A 82 0.17 -12.91 18.50
N GLN A 83 -0.63 -11.97 18.01
CA GLN A 83 -1.99 -12.17 17.53
C GLN A 83 -2.12 -11.68 16.09
N VAL A 84 -2.52 -12.56 15.18
CA VAL A 84 -2.71 -12.24 13.76
C VAL A 84 -4.19 -12.40 13.40
N THR A 85 -4.74 -11.42 12.69
CA THR A 85 -6.09 -11.47 12.12
C THR A 85 -5.99 -11.53 10.61
N ILE A 86 -6.55 -12.59 10.03
CA ILE A 86 -6.58 -12.84 8.58
C ILE A 86 -8.02 -12.69 8.11
N LYS A 87 -8.24 -11.95 7.03
CA LYS A 87 -9.53 -11.90 6.33
C LYS A 87 -9.51 -12.95 5.22
N THR A 88 -10.51 -13.83 5.20
CA THR A 88 -10.56 -14.90 4.17
C THR A 88 -10.82 -14.35 2.78
N ALA A 89 -11.51 -13.21 2.65
CA ALA A 89 -11.54 -12.47 1.41
C ALA A 89 -10.15 -11.88 1.11
N GLY A 90 -9.56 -12.31 0.01
CA GLY A 90 -8.21 -11.93 -0.41
C GLY A 90 -7.07 -12.65 0.32
N ALA A 91 -7.37 -13.47 1.34
CA ALA A 91 -6.37 -14.12 2.21
C ALA A 91 -5.34 -13.14 2.81
N VAL A 92 -5.79 -11.92 3.13
CA VAL A 92 -4.92 -10.84 3.59
C VAL A 92 -4.84 -10.76 5.11
N ILE A 93 -3.71 -10.29 5.62
CA ILE A 93 -3.54 -10.01 7.05
C ILE A 93 -4.08 -8.60 7.33
N THR A 94 -5.18 -8.50 8.07
CA THR A 94 -5.75 -7.22 8.48
C THR A 94 -5.20 -6.73 9.82
N GLY A 95 -4.56 -7.60 10.60
CA GLY A 95 -3.92 -7.20 11.84
C GLY A 95 -2.82 -8.14 12.29
N TRP A 96 -1.77 -7.57 12.87
CA TRP A 96 -0.67 -8.33 13.45
C TRP A 96 -0.13 -7.57 14.66
N GLN A 97 -0.45 -8.09 15.84
CA GLN A 97 -0.09 -7.52 17.11
C GLN A 97 1.01 -8.35 17.77
N LEU A 98 2.06 -7.70 18.28
CA LEU A 98 3.14 -8.35 19.01
C LEU A 98 2.91 -8.22 20.53
N ASN A 99 2.72 -9.35 21.22
CA ASN A 99 2.28 -9.37 22.61
C ASN A 99 3.34 -8.85 23.59
N ASN A 100 4.63 -8.99 23.27
CA ASN A 100 5.75 -8.63 24.15
C ASN A 100 6.34 -7.25 23.86
N TYR A 101 5.81 -6.53 22.87
CA TYR A 101 6.31 -5.22 22.46
C TYR A 101 5.27 -4.16 22.79
N ARG A 102 5.73 -2.99 23.19
CA ARG A 102 4.88 -1.85 23.55
C ARG A 102 5.23 -0.64 22.72
N ASP A 103 4.21 0.08 22.28
CA ASP A 103 4.38 1.39 21.67
C ASP A 103 4.56 2.49 22.72
N LYS A 104 4.61 3.75 22.28
CA LYS A 104 4.76 4.92 23.14
C LYS A 104 3.61 5.08 24.14
N ASP A 105 2.44 4.55 23.81
CA ASP A 105 1.21 4.64 24.59
C ASP A 105 0.97 3.39 25.46
N LYS A 106 1.97 2.49 25.54
CA LYS A 106 1.93 1.21 26.26
C LYS A 106 0.90 0.21 25.71
N ASN A 107 0.48 0.36 24.46
CA ASN A 107 -0.32 -0.65 23.78
C ASN A 107 0.59 -1.70 23.13
N PRO A 108 0.12 -2.94 22.93
CA PRO A 108 0.83 -3.91 22.11
C PRO A 108 1.12 -3.37 20.71
N VAL A 109 2.35 -3.59 20.22
CA VAL A 109 2.74 -3.07 18.90
C VAL A 109 1.92 -3.71 17.80
N GLN A 110 1.30 -2.89 16.96
CA GLN A 110 0.55 -3.28 15.77
C GLN A 110 1.42 -3.06 14.52
N LEU A 111 1.68 -4.11 13.75
CA LEU A 111 2.52 -4.04 12.54
C LEU A 111 1.74 -3.64 11.28
N VAL A 112 0.44 -3.97 11.20
CA VAL A 112 -0.40 -3.52 10.09
C VAL A 112 -0.84 -2.10 10.36
N SER A 113 -0.39 -1.16 9.52
CA SER A 113 -0.67 0.26 9.65
C SER A 113 -2.12 0.59 9.33
N LYS A 114 -2.63 1.70 9.88
CA LYS A 114 -3.96 2.24 9.50
C LYS A 114 -4.04 2.63 8.02
N GLU A 115 -2.91 3.08 7.45
CA GLU A 115 -2.80 3.40 6.03
C GLU A 115 -3.10 2.19 5.12
N SER A 116 -2.81 0.97 5.60
CA SER A 116 -3.15 -0.27 4.88
C SER A 116 -4.66 -0.43 4.70
N GLU A 117 -5.43 -0.04 5.71
CA GLU A 117 -6.89 -0.05 5.67
C GLU A 117 -7.46 1.04 4.74
N GLU A 118 -6.89 2.24 4.80
CA GLU A 118 -7.29 3.38 3.97
C GLU A 118 -7.02 3.13 2.47
N LYS A 119 -5.88 2.51 2.15
CA LYS A 119 -5.49 2.20 0.77
C LYS A 119 -6.01 0.86 0.27
N GLY A 120 -6.58 0.04 1.16
CA GLY A 120 -6.97 -1.33 0.84
C GLY A 120 -5.79 -2.24 0.46
N PHE A 121 -4.56 -1.87 0.84
CA PHE A 121 -3.35 -2.62 0.55
C PHE A 121 -2.83 -3.25 1.84
N TYR A 122 -3.04 -4.56 1.97
CA TYR A 122 -2.71 -5.30 3.18
C TYR A 122 -1.49 -6.19 2.94
N PRO A 123 -0.78 -6.62 4.00
CA PRO A 123 0.20 -7.68 3.87
C PRO A 123 -0.44 -8.94 3.27
N LEU A 124 0.33 -9.60 2.41
CA LEU A 124 -0.10 -10.74 1.58
C LEU A 124 -1.12 -10.41 0.49
N SER A 125 -1.42 -9.14 0.21
CA SER A 125 -2.15 -8.77 -1.01
C SER A 125 -1.39 -9.21 -2.26
N LEU A 126 -2.14 -9.74 -3.24
CA LEU A 126 -1.60 -10.18 -4.52
C LEU A 126 -1.57 -9.00 -5.50
N VAL A 127 -0.51 -8.90 -6.30
CA VAL A 127 -0.36 -7.88 -7.35
C VAL A 127 0.03 -8.57 -8.65
N PHE A 128 -0.70 -8.28 -9.71
CA PHE A 128 -0.46 -8.76 -11.06
C PHE A 128 -0.32 -7.57 -12.02
N ASP A 129 0.26 -7.80 -13.20
CA ASP A 129 0.35 -6.78 -14.24
C ASP A 129 -1.03 -6.32 -14.75
N ASP A 130 -2.05 -7.17 -14.56
CA ASP A 130 -3.45 -6.86 -14.87
C ASP A 130 -4.19 -6.39 -13.60
N ASP A 131 -4.70 -5.16 -13.64
CA ASP A 131 -5.45 -4.56 -12.53
C ASP A 131 -6.75 -5.31 -12.21
N GLY A 132 -7.41 -5.88 -13.23
CA GLY A 132 -8.64 -6.65 -13.07
C GLY A 132 -8.40 -7.97 -12.35
N LEU A 133 -7.31 -8.67 -12.67
CA LEU A 133 -6.87 -9.87 -11.96
C LEU A 133 -6.46 -9.54 -10.52
N THR A 134 -5.73 -8.45 -10.32
CA THR A 134 -5.38 -7.94 -8.99
C THR A 134 -6.63 -7.69 -8.14
N GLN A 135 -7.61 -6.95 -8.66
CA GLN A 135 -8.84 -6.67 -7.94
C GLN A 135 -9.62 -7.95 -7.63
N ARG A 136 -9.73 -8.87 -8.59
CA ARG A 136 -10.44 -10.13 -8.41
C ARG A 136 -9.77 -10.99 -7.35
N ALA A 137 -8.46 -11.25 -7.46
CA ALA A 137 -7.71 -12.12 -6.55
C ALA A 137 -7.78 -11.68 -5.09
N ASN A 138 -7.83 -10.37 -4.84
CA ASN A 138 -7.94 -9.80 -3.48
C ASN A 138 -9.39 -9.72 -2.95
N GLN A 139 -10.40 -10.06 -3.76
CA GLN A 139 -11.82 -10.08 -3.36
C GLN A 139 -12.39 -11.49 -3.18
N VAL A 140 -11.73 -12.51 -3.74
CA VAL A 140 -12.18 -13.92 -3.65
C VAL A 140 -12.09 -14.43 -2.22
N VAL A 141 -12.96 -15.37 -1.82
CA VAL A 141 -12.88 -15.99 -0.49
C VAL A 141 -12.01 -17.24 -0.57
N TYR A 142 -10.93 -17.25 0.20
CA TYR A 142 -10.05 -18.40 0.37
C TYR A 142 -10.39 -19.17 1.64
N GLU A 143 -10.40 -20.50 1.53
CA GLU A 143 -10.66 -21.41 2.65
C GLU A 143 -9.60 -22.50 2.68
N THR A 144 -9.33 -23.05 3.86
CA THR A 144 -8.47 -24.22 4.02
C THR A 144 -9.30 -25.46 3.72
N SER A 145 -8.81 -26.32 2.83
CA SER A 145 -9.41 -27.63 2.50
C SER A 145 -9.33 -28.62 3.65
#